data_AF-A0A444XU98-F1
#
_entry.id   AF-A0A444XU98-F1
#
_cell.length_a   1.000
_cell.length_b   1.000
_cell.length_c   1.000
_cell.angle_alpha   90.00
_cell.angle_beta   90.00
_cell.angle_gamma   90.00
#
_symmetry.space_group_name_H-M   'P 1'
#
loop_
_entity.id
_entity.type
_entity.pdbx_description
1 polymer ?
#
loop_
_entity_poly.entity_id
_entity_poly.type
_entity_poly.pdbx_seq_one_letter_code
_entity_poly.pdbx_strand_id
1 'polypeptide(L)'
;MVKKSKKSKSKRIPLKKKYKVIRKVKEHHKKKAKEAKKLGLNKKKKVEKDPGIPNDWPFKEQELKALEARRARAIEELEQKKAERKERVSPNFPSFD
;
A
#
# COMPACT_ATOMS: atom_id res chain seq x y z
N MET A 1 -25.68 35.37 45.77
CA MET A 1 -25.77 36.08 44.47
C MET A 1 -24.90 35.34 43.45
N VAL A 2 -25.51 34.56 42.54
CA VAL A 2 -24.77 33.64 41.66
C VAL A 2 -23.96 34.42 40.63
N LYS A 3 -22.63 34.32 40.65
CA LYS A 3 -21.74 34.98 39.68
C LYS A 3 -22.02 34.40 38.29
N LYS A 4 -22.63 35.23 37.42
CA LYS A 4 -22.94 34.95 36.02
C LYS A 4 -21.71 34.35 35.33
N SER A 5 -21.92 33.22 34.66
CA SER A 5 -20.91 32.28 34.16
C SER A 5 -19.74 32.91 33.40
N LYS A 6 -18.56 32.31 33.58
CA LYS A 6 -17.33 32.53 32.80
C LYS A 6 -17.71 32.55 31.30
N LYS A 7 -17.82 33.74 30.70
CA LYS A 7 -18.28 33.90 29.32
C LYS A 7 -17.42 33.02 28.40
N SER A 8 -18.02 31.99 27.80
CA SER A 8 -17.34 31.12 26.85
C SER A 8 -16.80 31.95 25.69
N LYS A 9 -15.57 31.66 25.23
CA LYS A 9 -15.00 32.38 24.09
C LYS A 9 -15.88 32.18 22.85
N SER A 10 -15.98 33.24 22.04
CA SER A 10 -16.71 33.18 20.77
C SER A 10 -16.08 32.16 19.82
N LYS A 11 -16.92 31.34 19.17
CA LYS A 11 -16.52 30.41 18.10
C LYS A 11 -16.30 31.12 16.76
N ARG A 12 -16.64 32.41 16.66
CA ARG A 12 -16.44 33.19 15.43
C ARG A 12 -14.96 33.37 15.14
N ILE A 13 -14.54 33.01 13.94
CA ILE A 13 -13.16 33.16 13.47
C ILE A 13 -13.09 34.43 12.63
N PRO A 14 -12.25 35.42 12.99
CA PRO A 14 -12.03 36.58 12.14
C PRO A 14 -11.36 36.17 10.84
N LEU A 15 -11.70 36.84 9.75
CA LEU A 15 -11.19 36.54 8.41
C LEU A 15 -9.66 36.50 8.35
N LYS A 16 -8.97 37.42 9.06
CA LYS A 16 -7.50 37.42 9.20
C LYS A 16 -6.96 36.09 9.72
N LYS A 17 -7.62 35.46 10.70
CA LYS A 17 -7.22 34.15 11.23
C LYS A 17 -7.50 33.04 10.21
N LYS A 18 -8.67 33.05 9.56
CA LYS A 18 -9.04 32.08 8.49
C LYS A 18 -7.99 32.06 7.38
N TYR A 19 -7.67 33.22 6.80
CA TYR A 19 -6.69 33.30 5.72
C TYR A 19 -5.25 32.99 6.19
N LYS A 20 -4.88 33.35 7.41
CA LYS A 20 -3.58 32.95 8.01
C LYS A 20 -3.45 31.43 8.15
N VAL A 21 -4.51 30.75 8.59
CA VAL A 21 -4.54 29.29 8.70
C VAL A 21 -4.43 28.64 7.32
N ILE A 22 -5.23 29.09 6.34
CA ILE A 22 -5.18 28.57 4.96
C ILE A 22 -3.77 28.71 4.38
N ARG A 23 -3.14 29.88 4.53
CA ARG A 23 -1.78 30.12 4.06
C ARG A 23 -0.78 29.17 4.72
N LYS A 24 -0.81 29.04 6.06
CA LYS A 24 0.09 28.15 6.81
C LYS A 24 -0.07 26.68 6.40
N VAL A 25 -1.30 26.21 6.20
CA VAL A 25 -1.58 24.84 5.76
C VAL A 25 -1.05 24.60 4.35
N LYS A 26 -1.28 25.53 3.41
CA LYS A 26 -0.74 25.45 2.05
C LYS A 26 0.79 25.41 2.05
N GLU A 27 1.44 26.27 2.83
CA GLU A 27 2.89 26.29 2.99
C GLU A 27 3.42 24.98 3.58
N HIS A 28 2.76 24.45 4.62
CA HIS A 28 3.12 23.18 5.23
C HIS A 28 3.02 22.02 4.23
N HIS A 29 1.92 21.92 3.46
CA HIS A 29 1.77 20.89 2.43
C HIS A 29 2.83 21.03 1.31
N LYS A 30 3.15 22.27 0.90
CA LYS A 30 4.20 22.54 -0.09
C LYS A 30 5.57 22.09 0.43
N LYS A 31 5.88 22.34 1.70
CA LYS A 31 7.14 21.90 2.34
C LYS A 31 7.19 20.37 2.45
N LYS A 32 6.14 19.73 2.97
CA LYS A 32 6.03 18.25 3.06
C LYS A 32 6.19 17.57 1.70
N ALA A 33 5.60 18.13 0.64
CA ALA A 33 5.74 17.61 -0.71
C ALA A 33 7.17 17.75 -1.25
N LYS A 34 7.84 18.88 -0.99
CA LYS A 34 9.25 19.07 -1.36
C LYS A 34 10.18 18.12 -0.59
N GLU A 35 9.95 17.94 0.71
CA GLU A 35 10.71 17.00 1.55
C GLU A 35 10.51 15.55 1.09
N ALA A 36 9.27 15.13 0.80
CA ALA A 36 8.99 13.80 0.27
C ALA A 36 9.66 13.54 -1.08
N LYS A 37 9.70 14.56 -1.96
CA LYS A 37 10.45 14.50 -3.23
C LYS A 37 11.96 14.41 -2.99
N LYS A 38 12.52 15.20 -2.07
CA LYS A 38 13.96 15.19 -1.72
C LYS A 38 14.39 13.88 -1.06
N LEU A 39 13.53 13.29 -0.23
CA LEU A 39 13.74 11.99 0.41
C LEU A 39 13.73 10.82 -0.60
N GLY A 40 13.47 11.07 -1.89
CA GLY A 40 13.67 10.06 -2.93
C GLY A 40 12.72 8.87 -2.80
N LEU A 41 11.49 9.08 -2.27
CA LEU A 41 10.42 8.09 -2.26
C LEU A 41 9.93 7.68 -3.67
N ASN A 42 10.62 8.15 -4.73
CA ASN A 42 10.58 7.58 -6.07
C ASN A 42 11.37 6.26 -6.20
N LYS A 43 12.05 5.80 -5.14
CA LYS A 43 12.46 4.40 -5.06
C LYS A 43 11.19 3.55 -4.97
N LYS A 44 11.09 2.54 -5.85
CA LYS A 44 10.01 1.55 -5.98
C LYS A 44 9.17 1.48 -4.71
N LYS A 45 7.86 1.79 -4.79
CA LYS A 45 6.94 1.70 -3.65
C LYS A 45 7.29 0.42 -2.90
N LYS A 46 7.70 0.53 -1.63
CA LYS A 46 7.91 -0.66 -0.79
C LYS A 46 6.64 -1.48 -0.95
N VAL A 47 6.79 -2.74 -1.36
CA VAL A 47 5.66 -3.68 -1.43
C VAL A 47 4.96 -3.56 -0.09
N GLU A 48 3.69 -3.17 -0.13
CA GLU A 48 2.88 -3.02 1.07
C GLU A 48 2.94 -4.35 1.79
N LYS A 49 3.53 -4.35 2.99
CA LYS A 49 3.56 -5.54 3.81
C LYS A 49 2.15 -5.70 4.33
N ASP A 50 1.43 -6.66 3.77
CA ASP A 50 0.15 -7.09 4.29
C ASP A 50 0.35 -7.40 5.79
N PRO A 51 -0.45 -6.81 6.70
CA PRO A 51 -0.39 -7.12 8.13
C PRO A 51 -0.59 -8.61 8.43
N GLY A 52 -1.04 -9.40 7.45
CA GLY A 52 -1.04 -10.86 7.52
C GLY A 52 -2.07 -11.38 8.52
N ILE A 53 -2.02 -12.69 8.76
CA ILE A 53 -2.96 -13.38 9.64
C ILE A 53 -2.53 -13.17 11.10
N PRO A 54 -3.40 -12.58 11.95
CA PRO A 54 -3.12 -12.42 13.38
C PRO A 54 -2.86 -13.76 14.09
N ASN A 55 -2.03 -13.75 15.13
CA ASN A 55 -1.64 -14.98 15.84
C ASN A 55 -2.78 -15.62 16.64
N ASP A 56 -3.68 -14.82 17.20
CA ASP A 56 -4.74 -15.30 18.09
C ASP A 56 -5.95 -15.87 17.33
N TRP A 57 -5.84 -16.02 16.01
CA TRP A 57 -6.93 -16.53 15.21
C TRP A 57 -6.95 -18.06 15.23
N PRO A 58 -8.04 -18.69 15.70
CA PRO A 58 -8.11 -20.14 15.95
C PRO A 58 -7.90 -21.02 14.70
N PHE A 59 -8.08 -20.46 13.50
CA PHE A 59 -7.90 -21.19 12.24
C PHE A 59 -6.64 -20.77 11.48
N LYS A 60 -5.71 -20.05 12.12
CA LYS A 60 -4.46 -19.58 11.51
C LYS A 60 -3.66 -20.69 10.83
N GLU A 61 -3.55 -21.86 11.46
CA GLU A 61 -2.82 -23.00 10.91
C GLU A 61 -3.51 -23.61 9.68
N GLN A 62 -4.85 -23.68 9.73
CA GLN A 62 -5.65 -24.19 8.60
C GLN A 62 -5.54 -23.26 7.40
N GLU A 63 -5.62 -21.94 7.62
CA GLU A 63 -5.51 -20.95 6.56
C GLU A 63 -4.10 -20.88 5.97
N LEU A 64 -3.05 -20.96 6.79
CA LEU A 64 -1.66 -21.04 6.31
C LEU A 64 -1.46 -22.26 5.41
N LYS A 65 -1.97 -23.43 5.81
CA LYS A 65 -1.89 -24.66 5.02
C LYS A 65 -2.63 -24.53 3.68
N ALA A 66 -3.82 -23.90 3.67
CA ALA A 66 -4.57 -23.63 2.45
C ALA A 66 -3.83 -22.66 1.50
N LEU A 67 -3.22 -21.61 2.05
CA LEU A 67 -2.42 -20.65 1.30
C LEU A 67 -1.16 -21.28 0.68
N GLU A 68 -0.46 -22.14 1.42
CA GLU A 68 0.71 -22.89 0.92
C GLU A 68 0.32 -23.82 -0.22
N ALA A 69 -0.76 -24.59 -0.06
CA ALA A 69 -1.28 -25.45 -1.12
C ALA A 69 -1.64 -24.66 -2.40
N ARG A 70 -2.22 -23.46 -2.25
CA ARG A 70 -2.53 -22.57 -3.38
C ARG A 70 -1.27 -22.06 -4.07
N ARG A 71 -0.23 -21.69 -3.30
CA ARG A 71 1.07 -21.25 -3.84
C ARG A 71 1.78 -22.37 -4.59
N ALA A 72 1.80 -23.59 -4.04
CA ALA A 72 2.42 -24.75 -4.67
C ALA A 72 1.79 -25.03 -6.04
N ARG A 73 0.46 -25.11 -6.12
CA ARG A 73 -0.27 -25.31 -7.38
C ARG A 73 0.04 -24.24 -8.42
N ALA A 74 0.09 -22.98 -8.01
CA ALA A 74 0.40 -21.88 -8.93
C ALA A 74 1.85 -21.94 -9.46
N ILE A 75 2.80 -22.41 -8.66
CA ILE A 75 4.20 -22.59 -9.09
C ILE A 75 4.30 -23.74 -10.09
N GLU A 76 3.67 -24.87 -9.80
CA GLU A 76 3.62 -26.04 -10.68
C GLU A 76 3.01 -25.70 -12.05
N GLU A 77 1.88 -24.99 -12.07
CA GLU A 77 1.23 -24.55 -13.32
C GLU A 77 2.14 -23.62 -14.15
N LEU A 78 2.84 -22.70 -13.50
CA LEU A 78 3.80 -21.82 -14.17
C LEU A 78 4.99 -22.57 -14.75
N GLU A 79 5.44 -23.64 -14.08
CA GLU A 79 6.55 -24.47 -14.53
C GLU A 79 6.15 -25.35 -15.72
N GLN A 80 4.96 -25.97 -15.66
CA GLN A 80 4.37 -26.70 -16.79
C GLN A 80 4.21 -25.80 -18.01
N LYS A 81 3.65 -24.60 -17.84
CA LYS A 81 3.48 -23.64 -18.94
C LYS A 81 4.82 -23.19 -19.54
N LYS A 82 5.88 -23.08 -18.73
CA LYS A 82 7.23 -22.79 -19.23
C LYS A 82 7.81 -23.99 -20.01
N ALA A 83 7.61 -25.21 -19.54
CA ALA A 83 8.04 -26.42 -20.22
C ALA A 83 7.34 -26.57 -21.58
N GLU A 84 6.01 -26.43 -21.64
CA GLU A 84 5.24 -26.46 -22.88
C GLU A 84 5.69 -25.39 -23.88
N ARG A 85 6.02 -24.18 -23.39
CA ARG A 85 6.55 -23.12 -24.25
C ARG A 85 7.92 -23.47 -24.81
N LYS A 86 8.77 -24.16 -24.04
CA LYS A 86 10.10 -24.59 -24.46
C LYS A 86 10.02 -25.69 -25.52
N GLU A 87 9.14 -26.68 -25.32
CA GLU A 87 8.85 -27.76 -26.28
C GLU A 87 8.32 -27.21 -27.61
N ARG A 88 7.38 -26.25 -27.58
CA ARG A 88 6.83 -25.63 -28.80
C ARG A 88 7.83 -24.78 -29.60
N VAL A 89 8.87 -24.27 -28.95
CA VAL A 89 9.89 -23.41 -29.57
C VAL A 89 11.05 -24.24 -30.12
N SER A 90 11.21 -25.50 -29.71
CA SER A 90 12.09 -26.45 -30.37
C SER A 90 11.47 -26.84 -31.72
N PRO A 91 12.03 -26.39 -32.87
CA PRO A 91 11.57 -26.89 -34.15
C PRO A 91 12.15 -28.28 -34.33
N ASN A 92 11.29 -29.30 -34.31
CA ASN A 92 11.63 -30.61 -34.84
C ASN A 92 11.79 -30.45 -36.36
N PHE A 93 12.99 -30.08 -36.81
CA PHE A 93 13.30 -29.91 -38.22
C PHE A 93 13.50 -31.32 -38.81
N PRO A 94 12.61 -31.80 -39.69
CA PRO A 94 12.78 -33.13 -40.27
C PRO A 94 14.05 -33.11 -41.14
N SER A 95 15.02 -33.97 -40.81
CA SER A 95 16.19 -34.22 -41.63
C SER A 95 15.74 -34.81 -42.96
N PHE A 96 15.92 -34.06 -44.04
CA PHE A 96 15.63 -34.51 -45.40
C PHE A 96 16.90 -35.22 -45.91
N ASP A 97 16.84 -36.54 -46.02
CA ASP A 97 17.83 -37.39 -46.71
C ASP A 97 17.61 -37.37 -48.23
#